data_AF-A0AA35UDV7-F1
#
_entry.id   AF-A0AA35UDV7-F1
#
_cell.length_a   1.000
_cell.length_b   1.000
_cell.length_c   1.000
_cell.angle_alpha   90.00
_cell.angle_beta   90.00
_cell.angle_gamma   90.00
#
_symmetry.space_group_name_H-M   'P 1'
#
loop_
_entity.id
_entity.type
_entity.pdbx_description
1 polymer ?
#
loop_
_entity_poly.entity_id
_entity_poly.type
_entity_poly.pdbx_seq_one_letter_code
_entity_poly.pdbx_strand_id
1 'polypeptide(L)'
;MLVLNIGRPRLISEIESKVNAVINIYLPGNFGGDALADILYGSVNPSGKLPYSYPLYSNSLIPYNYKPAEVQNNAQGAYNYVGEVNNLYDFGFGLSYTSFEYSNLKLNSNQFSKNENIYLSVDIKNTGEIEGKEVIQVYSKDHYASLTPDIKRLRAFKKIKLKPGEIKNVKFEIQVKDLGFVNYQNKHVVETGKFDLMVGSLKSELIIK
;
A
#
# COMPACT_ATOMS: atom_id res chain seq x y z
N MET A 1 -16.79 1.52 -20.16
CA MET A 1 -16.61 1.07 -18.76
C MET A 1 -16.42 -0.43 -18.75
N LEU A 2 -15.49 -0.96 -17.96
CA LEU A 2 -15.20 -2.38 -17.80
C LEU A 2 -15.50 -2.81 -16.36
N VAL A 3 -16.33 -3.85 -16.18
CA VAL A 3 -16.60 -4.45 -14.87
C VAL A 3 -15.95 -5.83 -14.80
N LEU A 4 -15.05 -6.02 -13.83
CA LEU A 4 -14.35 -7.27 -13.60
C LEU A 4 -15.07 -8.07 -12.52
N ASN A 5 -15.78 -9.12 -12.94
CA ASN A 5 -16.36 -10.14 -12.07
C ASN A 5 -15.46 -11.39 -12.12
N ILE A 6 -14.39 -11.40 -11.31
CA ILE A 6 -13.28 -12.36 -11.42
C ILE A 6 -12.80 -12.83 -10.04
N GLY A 7 -12.45 -14.12 -9.91
CA GLY A 7 -11.87 -14.67 -8.69
C GLY A 7 -10.35 -14.53 -8.56
N ARG A 8 -9.68 -14.10 -9.63
CA ARG A 8 -8.23 -13.88 -9.71
C ARG A 8 -7.91 -12.90 -10.84
N PRO A 9 -6.76 -12.22 -10.83
CA PRO A 9 -6.42 -11.23 -11.84
C PRO A 9 -6.49 -11.78 -13.26
N ARG A 10 -7.01 -10.97 -14.18
CA ARG A 10 -6.95 -11.18 -15.63
C ARG A 10 -6.09 -10.08 -16.24
N LEU A 11 -5.28 -10.41 -17.23
CA LEU A 11 -4.51 -9.39 -17.93
C LEU A 11 -5.49 -8.50 -18.70
N ILE A 12 -5.54 -7.23 -18.32
CA ILE A 12 -6.43 -6.23 -18.92
C ILE A 12 -5.64 -5.03 -19.46
N SER A 13 -4.30 -5.08 -19.47
CA SER A 13 -3.43 -3.97 -19.88
C SER A 13 -3.75 -3.45 -21.29
N GLU A 14 -4.14 -4.32 -22.21
CA GLU A 14 -4.56 -3.93 -23.57
C GLU A 14 -5.96 -3.29 -23.67
N ILE A 15 -6.79 -3.45 -22.62
CA ILE A 15 -8.18 -2.99 -22.57
C ILE A 15 -8.30 -1.74 -21.68
N GLU A 16 -7.50 -1.67 -20.61
CA GLU A 16 -7.54 -0.62 -19.58
C GLU A 16 -7.46 0.78 -20.18
N SER A 17 -6.49 1.00 -21.08
CA SER A 17 -6.30 2.28 -21.77
C SER A 17 -7.40 2.65 -22.77
N LYS A 18 -8.29 1.70 -23.11
CA LYS A 18 -9.38 1.87 -24.08
C LYS A 18 -10.74 2.08 -23.41
N VAL A 19 -10.80 2.08 -22.08
CA VAL A 19 -12.05 2.25 -21.33
C VAL A 19 -11.99 3.45 -20.40
N ASN A 20 -13.11 4.14 -20.22
CA ASN A 20 -13.16 5.32 -19.33
C ASN A 20 -13.08 4.99 -17.83
N ALA A 21 -13.37 3.74 -17.46
CA ALA A 21 -13.39 3.29 -16.07
C ALA A 21 -13.28 1.77 -15.99
N VAL A 22 -12.60 1.28 -14.96
CA VAL A 22 -12.49 -0.13 -14.58
C VAL A 22 -12.99 -0.29 -13.14
N ILE A 23 -13.90 -1.24 -12.90
CA ILE A 23 -14.39 -1.58 -11.57
C ILE A 23 -14.18 -3.06 -11.33
N ASN A 24 -13.47 -3.42 -10.26
CA ASN A 24 -13.30 -4.80 -9.84
C ASN A 24 -14.26 -5.14 -8.69
N ILE A 25 -15.19 -6.06 -8.94
CA ILE A 25 -16.17 -6.53 -7.95
C ILE A 25 -15.89 -7.94 -7.44
N TYR A 26 -14.76 -8.54 -7.84
CA TYR A 26 -14.39 -9.92 -7.48
C TYR A 26 -15.50 -10.94 -7.81
N LEU A 27 -15.78 -11.88 -6.91
CA LEU A 27 -16.96 -12.76 -6.91
C LEU A 27 -17.92 -12.24 -5.84
N PRO A 28 -18.85 -11.32 -6.17
CA PRO A 28 -19.51 -10.47 -5.18
C PRO A 28 -20.70 -11.11 -4.45
N GLY A 29 -20.94 -12.42 -4.65
CA GLY A 29 -22.07 -13.13 -4.05
C GLY A 29 -23.44 -12.68 -4.57
N ASN A 30 -24.51 -13.07 -3.87
CA ASN A 30 -25.90 -12.94 -4.34
C ASN A 30 -26.36 -11.48 -4.53
N PHE A 31 -25.87 -10.54 -3.72
CA PHE A 31 -26.24 -9.12 -3.77
C PHE A 31 -25.19 -8.27 -4.51
N GLY A 32 -24.33 -8.91 -5.30
CA GLY A 32 -23.25 -8.22 -5.99
C GLY A 32 -23.71 -7.25 -7.07
N GLY A 33 -24.84 -7.54 -7.72
CA GLY A 33 -25.46 -6.64 -8.69
C GLY A 33 -25.95 -5.35 -8.05
N ASP A 34 -26.61 -5.45 -6.90
CA ASP A 34 -27.12 -4.30 -6.15
C ASP A 34 -25.96 -3.43 -5.64
N ALA A 35 -24.93 -4.05 -5.04
CA ALA A 35 -23.75 -3.34 -4.59
C ALA A 35 -22.98 -2.65 -5.73
N LEU A 36 -22.93 -3.28 -6.92
CA LEU A 36 -22.36 -2.64 -8.11
C LEU A 36 -23.21 -1.44 -8.56
N ALA A 37 -24.53 -1.58 -8.58
CA ALA A 37 -25.43 -0.47 -8.94
C ALA A 37 -25.25 0.71 -7.99
N ASP A 38 -25.21 0.47 -6.68
CA ASP A 38 -24.97 1.51 -5.67
C ASP A 38 -23.66 2.27 -5.91
N ILE A 39 -22.60 1.58 -6.34
CA ILE A 39 -21.34 2.20 -6.72
C ILE A 39 -21.50 3.02 -8.01
N LEU A 40 -22.05 2.42 -9.07
CA LEU A 40 -22.19 3.07 -10.38
C LEU A 40 -23.04 4.34 -10.35
N TYR A 41 -24.10 4.35 -9.54
CA TYR A 41 -24.99 5.50 -9.37
C TYR A 41 -24.50 6.47 -8.28
N GLY A 42 -23.35 6.19 -7.64
CA GLY A 42 -22.76 7.07 -6.64
C GLY A 42 -23.47 7.08 -5.29
N SER A 43 -24.47 6.22 -5.07
CA SER A 43 -25.09 6.00 -3.76
C SER A 43 -24.06 5.50 -2.74
N VAL A 44 -23.04 4.77 -3.21
CA VAL A 44 -21.87 4.38 -2.43
C VAL A 44 -20.60 4.82 -3.14
N ASN A 45 -19.78 5.65 -2.48
CA ASN A 45 -18.43 5.95 -2.93
C ASN A 45 -17.51 4.72 -2.77
N PRO A 46 -16.86 4.22 -3.85
CA PRO A 46 -15.99 3.04 -3.77
C PRO A 46 -14.81 3.30 -2.84
N SER A 47 -14.47 2.28 -2.05
CA SER A 47 -13.42 2.40 -1.02
C SER A 47 -12.63 1.10 -0.84
N GLY A 48 -12.65 0.23 -1.85
CA GLY A 48 -11.82 -0.97 -1.89
C GLY A 48 -10.38 -0.61 -2.24
N LYS A 49 -9.42 -1.35 -1.69
CA LYS A 49 -8.01 -1.31 -2.08
C LYS A 49 -7.55 -2.73 -2.41
N LEU A 50 -6.69 -2.89 -3.40
CA LEU A 50 -6.22 -4.20 -3.85
C LEU A 50 -5.38 -4.90 -2.76
N PRO A 51 -5.67 -6.17 -2.42
CA PRO A 51 -4.86 -6.95 -1.48
C PRO A 51 -3.67 -7.66 -2.18
N TYR A 52 -3.39 -7.34 -3.44
CA TYR A 52 -2.28 -7.87 -4.23
C TYR A 52 -1.85 -6.84 -5.29
N SER A 53 -0.66 -6.99 -5.85
CA SER A 53 -0.25 -6.24 -7.03
C SER A 53 -0.90 -6.82 -8.29
N TYR A 54 -1.64 -5.99 -9.03
CA TYR A 54 -2.31 -6.40 -10.25
C TYR A 54 -1.31 -6.50 -11.41
N PRO A 55 -1.15 -7.67 -12.06
CA PRO A 55 -0.09 -7.90 -13.04
C PRO A 55 -0.31 -7.10 -14.32
N LEU A 56 0.77 -6.50 -14.85
CA LEU A 56 0.77 -5.88 -16.18
C LEU A 56 0.87 -6.92 -17.31
N TYR A 57 1.69 -7.95 -17.11
CA TYR A 57 1.95 -9.05 -18.03
C TYR A 57 1.77 -10.42 -17.34
N SER A 58 1.70 -11.50 -18.11
CA SER A 58 1.54 -12.87 -17.58
C SER A 58 2.67 -13.30 -16.65
N ASN A 59 3.86 -12.73 -16.83
CA ASN A 59 5.06 -12.99 -16.02
C ASN A 59 5.32 -11.92 -14.94
N SER A 60 4.42 -10.94 -14.75
CA SER A 60 4.47 -9.96 -13.66
C SER A 60 4.04 -10.60 -12.33
N LEU A 61 4.89 -11.47 -11.78
CA LEU A 61 4.58 -12.28 -10.58
C LEU A 61 5.22 -11.72 -9.31
N ILE A 62 6.00 -10.64 -9.41
CA ILE A 62 6.76 -10.08 -8.29
C ILE A 62 5.79 -9.42 -7.29
N PRO A 63 5.80 -9.81 -6.00
CA PRO A 63 4.93 -9.23 -4.99
C PRO A 63 5.38 -7.82 -4.60
N TYR A 64 4.51 -7.05 -3.94
CA TYR A 64 4.80 -5.66 -3.56
C TYR A 64 5.98 -5.49 -2.59
N ASN A 65 6.30 -6.53 -1.83
CA ASN A 65 7.36 -6.56 -0.82
C ASN A 65 8.64 -7.25 -1.33
N TYR A 66 8.89 -7.10 -2.63
CA TYR A 66 10.09 -7.61 -3.30
C TYR A 66 11.39 -7.09 -2.68
N LYS A 67 12.49 -7.78 -2.98
CA LYS A 67 13.85 -7.48 -2.54
C LYS A 67 14.50 -6.48 -3.51
N PRO A 68 15.39 -5.60 -3.02
CA PRO A 68 16.16 -4.69 -3.88
C PRO A 68 16.82 -5.36 -5.10
N ALA A 69 17.31 -6.59 -4.96
CA ALA A 69 17.96 -7.33 -6.04
C ALA A 69 17.03 -7.80 -7.17
N GLU A 70 15.70 -7.81 -6.95
CA GLU A 70 14.70 -8.17 -7.96
C GLU A 70 14.44 -7.03 -8.96
N VAL A 71 14.86 -5.79 -8.63
CA VAL A 71 14.88 -4.66 -9.56
C VAL A 71 16.33 -4.36 -9.93
N GLN A 72 16.67 -4.54 -11.21
CA GLN A 72 17.99 -4.26 -11.74
C GLN A 72 17.86 -3.19 -12.82
N ASN A 73 18.01 -1.93 -12.39
CA ASN A 73 17.99 -0.77 -13.28
C ASN A 73 19.41 -0.37 -13.75
N ASN A 74 20.41 -1.16 -13.40
CA ASN A 74 21.83 -0.86 -13.61
C ASN A 74 22.47 -1.94 -14.50
N ALA A 75 22.06 -2.02 -15.76
CA ALA A 75 22.75 -2.83 -16.76
C ALA A 75 24.14 -2.21 -17.07
N GLN A 76 25.10 -2.41 -16.17
CA GLN A 76 26.54 -2.23 -16.45
C GLN A 76 27.11 -3.61 -16.78
N GLY A 77 26.91 -4.05 -18.03
CA GLY A 77 27.40 -5.34 -18.54
C GLY A 77 27.14 -5.49 -20.04
N ALA A 78 27.72 -6.52 -20.66
CA ALA A 78 27.57 -6.78 -22.11
C ALA A 78 26.14 -7.17 -22.54
N TYR A 79 25.23 -7.39 -21.60
CA TYR A 79 23.84 -7.78 -21.83
C TYR A 79 22.88 -6.85 -21.06
N ASN A 80 21.92 -6.28 -21.77
CA ASN A 80 20.87 -5.40 -21.23
C ASN A 80 19.74 -6.24 -20.60
N TYR A 81 20.00 -6.89 -19.47
CA TYR A 81 18.92 -7.44 -18.65
C TYR A 81 18.44 -6.37 -17.67
N VAL A 82 17.26 -5.81 -17.96
CA VAL A 82 16.58 -4.85 -17.07
C VAL A 82 15.55 -5.62 -16.25
N GLY A 83 15.75 -5.68 -14.94
CA GLY A 83 14.77 -6.25 -14.01
C GLY A 83 13.84 -5.15 -13.52
N GLU A 84 12.59 -5.15 -13.97
CA GLU A 84 11.59 -4.14 -13.58
C GLU A 84 10.34 -4.80 -12.98
N VAL A 85 9.84 -4.20 -11.91
CA VAL A 85 8.54 -4.57 -11.33
C VAL A 85 7.45 -3.90 -12.15
N ASN A 86 6.72 -4.72 -12.90
CA ASN A 86 5.70 -4.28 -13.86
C ASN A 86 4.30 -4.62 -13.35
N ASN A 87 3.70 -3.72 -12.57
CA ASN A 87 2.32 -3.83 -12.10
C ASN A 87 1.42 -2.88 -12.89
N LEU A 88 0.23 -3.33 -13.27
CA LEU A 88 -0.81 -2.43 -13.77
C LEU A 88 -1.36 -1.55 -12.64
N TYR A 89 -1.57 -2.16 -11.47
CA TYR A 89 -1.96 -1.48 -10.24
C TYR A 89 -1.20 -2.06 -9.07
N ASP A 90 -0.63 -1.22 -8.22
CA ASP A 90 0.13 -1.70 -7.06
C ASP A 90 -0.76 -2.27 -5.94
N PHE A 91 -0.16 -3.08 -5.06
CA PHE A 91 -0.79 -3.45 -3.79
C PHE A 91 -1.27 -2.20 -3.03
N GLY A 92 -2.48 -2.28 -2.50
CA GLY A 92 -3.11 -1.17 -1.79
C GLY A 92 -3.69 -0.08 -2.70
N PHE A 93 -3.64 -0.23 -4.03
CA PHE A 93 -4.26 0.70 -4.97
C PHE A 93 -5.79 0.60 -4.96
N GLY A 94 -6.46 1.74 -5.11
CA GLY A 94 -7.90 1.80 -5.29
C GLY A 94 -8.39 3.25 -5.25
N LEU A 95 -9.19 3.62 -6.25
CA LEU A 95 -9.72 4.97 -6.41
C LEU A 95 -10.98 5.17 -5.56
N SER A 96 -11.36 6.44 -5.44
CA SER A 96 -12.59 6.92 -4.80
C SER A 96 -13.15 8.05 -5.66
N TYR A 97 -14.45 8.32 -5.56
CA TYR A 97 -15.09 9.47 -6.22
C TYR A 97 -14.78 10.81 -5.55
N THR A 98 -14.10 10.77 -4.40
CA THR A 98 -13.46 11.93 -3.76
C THR A 98 -11.95 11.73 -3.65
N SER A 99 -11.22 12.82 -3.42
CA SER A 99 -9.77 12.84 -3.21
C SER A 99 -9.42 13.01 -1.73
N PHE A 100 -8.26 12.48 -1.34
CA PHE A 100 -7.73 12.60 0.01
C PHE A 100 -6.31 13.16 -0.01
N GLU A 101 -6.04 14.10 0.88
CA GLU A 101 -4.71 14.66 1.11
C GLU A 101 -4.16 14.15 2.44
N TYR A 102 -2.88 13.78 2.41
CA TYR A 102 -2.13 13.29 3.56
C TYR A 102 -1.11 14.36 3.96
N SER A 103 -1.08 14.75 5.22
CA SER A 103 -0.13 15.74 5.73
C SER A 103 0.27 15.48 7.18
N ASN A 104 1.25 16.23 7.68
CA ASN A 104 1.65 16.23 9.09
C ASN A 104 1.97 14.84 9.69
N LEU A 105 2.69 14.00 8.95
CA LEU A 105 3.20 12.73 9.47
C LEU A 105 4.18 13.00 10.64
N LYS A 106 3.87 12.47 11.82
CA LYS A 106 4.64 12.65 13.05
C LYS A 106 4.84 11.33 13.77
N LEU A 107 6.01 11.18 14.37
CA LEU A 107 6.34 10.12 15.32
C LEU A 107 6.52 10.73 16.71
N ASN A 108 6.29 9.96 17.77
CA ASN A 108 6.55 10.41 19.14
C ASN A 108 8.04 10.53 19.48
N SER A 109 8.91 9.86 18.72
CA SER A 109 10.37 9.91 18.84
C SER A 109 10.99 9.58 17.48
N ASN A 110 12.28 9.88 17.32
CA ASN A 110 13.09 9.43 16.18
C ASN A 110 14.07 8.30 16.56
N GLN A 111 14.07 7.89 17.83
CA GLN A 111 14.93 6.84 18.37
C GLN A 111 14.10 5.93 19.27
N PHE A 112 14.24 4.63 19.10
CA PHE A 112 13.48 3.64 19.85
C PHE A 112 14.34 2.46 20.29
N SER A 113 14.05 1.91 21.46
CA SER A 113 14.57 0.63 21.92
C SER A 113 13.68 -0.51 21.42
N LYS A 114 14.22 -1.73 21.32
CA LYS A 114 13.52 -2.90 20.73
C LYS A 114 12.16 -3.27 21.36
N ASN A 115 11.91 -2.87 22.60
CA ASN A 115 10.69 -3.20 23.35
C ASN A 115 9.70 -2.02 23.43
N GLU A 116 9.97 -0.91 22.75
CA GLU A 116 9.10 0.27 22.78
C GLU A 116 8.01 0.21 21.71
N ASN A 117 7.02 1.11 21.87
CA ASN A 117 5.98 1.34 20.89
C ASN A 117 6.26 2.63 20.12
N ILE A 118 6.09 2.54 18.81
CA ILE A 118 6.10 3.68 17.90
C ILE A 118 4.68 4.20 17.79
N TYR A 119 4.47 5.45 18.20
CA TYR A 119 3.21 6.16 18.01
C TYR A 119 3.35 7.08 16.81
N LEU A 120 2.59 6.78 15.76
CA LEU A 120 2.55 7.52 14.51
C LEU A 120 1.22 8.24 14.39
N SER A 121 1.23 9.50 13.94
CA SER A 121 0.02 10.22 13.58
C SER A 121 0.16 10.88 12.21
N VAL A 122 -0.94 10.95 11.47
CA VAL A 122 -1.02 11.60 10.15
C VAL A 122 -2.38 12.30 10.01
N ASP A 123 -2.40 13.48 9.41
CA ASP A 123 -3.64 14.18 9.11
C ASP A 123 -4.14 13.76 7.74
N ILE A 124 -5.42 13.39 7.66
CA ILE A 124 -6.11 13.00 6.43
C ILE A 124 -7.26 13.96 6.19
N LYS A 125 -7.22 14.66 5.07
CA LYS A 125 -8.28 15.57 4.63
C LYS A 125 -9.03 14.97 3.45
N ASN A 126 -10.36 15.01 3.48
CA ASN A 126 -11.15 14.83 2.28
C ASN A 126 -11.22 16.16 1.51
N THR A 127 -10.59 16.20 0.34
CA THR A 127 -10.44 17.40 -0.48
C THR A 127 -11.49 17.55 -1.58
N GLY A 128 -12.34 16.54 -1.78
CA GLY A 128 -13.43 16.62 -2.75
C GLY A 128 -14.77 17.03 -2.14
N GLU A 129 -15.82 16.91 -2.95
CA GLU A 129 -17.15 17.45 -2.66
C GLU A 129 -18.12 16.42 -2.06
N ILE A 130 -17.73 15.14 -2.06
CA ILE A 130 -18.57 14.06 -1.54
C ILE A 130 -17.89 13.32 -0.38
N GLU A 131 -18.72 12.72 0.46
CA GLU A 131 -18.24 11.86 1.54
C GLU A 131 -17.51 10.63 0.98
N GLY A 132 -16.46 10.20 1.66
CA GLY A 132 -15.68 9.04 1.23
C GLY A 132 -15.08 8.27 2.39
N LYS A 133 -14.63 7.04 2.11
CA LYS A 133 -13.87 6.21 3.04
C LYS A 133 -12.48 5.95 2.47
N GLU A 134 -11.46 6.20 3.26
CA GLU A 134 -10.07 6.01 2.86
C GLU A 134 -9.38 4.97 3.75
N VAL A 135 -8.51 4.15 3.14
CA VAL A 135 -7.70 3.16 3.84
C VAL A 135 -6.26 3.68 3.94
N ILE A 136 -5.92 4.21 5.10
CA ILE A 136 -4.57 4.68 5.42
C ILE A 136 -3.70 3.46 5.70
N GLN A 137 -2.58 3.36 5.00
CA GLN A 137 -1.65 2.23 5.07
C GLN A 137 -0.29 2.73 5.56
N VAL A 138 0.24 2.10 6.61
CA VAL A 138 1.56 2.39 7.17
C VAL A 138 2.53 1.31 6.73
N TYR A 139 3.57 1.71 6.03
CA TYR A 139 4.64 0.83 5.58
C TYR A 139 5.92 1.10 6.34
N SER A 140 6.75 0.08 6.55
CA SER A 140 8.13 0.23 6.99
C SER A 140 9.11 -0.17 5.89
N LYS A 141 10.27 0.47 5.84
CA LYS A 141 11.43 0.02 5.09
C LYS A 141 12.63 -0.05 6.02
N ASP A 142 13.28 -1.19 6.06
CA ASP A 142 14.58 -1.36 6.71
C ASP A 142 15.67 -1.00 5.69
N HIS A 143 16.59 -0.10 6.06
CA HIS A 143 17.66 0.31 5.16
C HIS A 143 18.79 -0.72 5.10
N TYR A 144 19.08 -1.40 6.22
CA TYR A 144 20.21 -2.31 6.34
C TYR A 144 19.89 -3.42 7.34
N ALA A 145 19.95 -4.67 6.89
CA ALA A 145 19.75 -5.84 7.71
C ALA A 145 20.71 -6.96 7.31
N SER A 146 20.94 -7.92 8.21
CA SER A 146 21.76 -9.12 7.95
C SER A 146 21.17 -10.03 6.87
N LEU A 147 19.87 -9.91 6.61
CA LEU A 147 19.18 -10.45 5.44
C LEU A 147 18.70 -9.31 4.56
N THR A 148 18.78 -9.48 3.24
CA THR A 148 18.26 -8.49 2.29
C THR A 148 16.82 -8.10 2.65
N PRO A 149 16.58 -6.84 3.05
CA PRO A 149 15.26 -6.41 3.49
C PRO A 149 14.29 -6.30 2.29
N ASP A 150 13.00 -6.33 2.57
CA ASP A 150 11.97 -6.00 1.57
C ASP A 150 12.02 -4.49 1.30
N ILE A 151 11.71 -4.05 0.08
CA ILE A 151 11.68 -2.62 -0.27
C ILE A 151 10.65 -1.82 0.56
N LYS A 152 9.58 -2.48 1.01
CA LYS A 152 8.61 -1.99 2.01
C LYS A 152 7.77 -3.15 2.54
N ARG A 153 7.23 -3.02 3.76
CA ARG A 153 6.27 -3.96 4.37
C ARG A 153 5.10 -3.21 4.99
N LEU A 154 3.86 -3.64 4.74
CA LEU A 154 2.70 -3.10 5.45
C LEU A 154 2.78 -3.51 6.93
N ARG A 155 2.65 -2.54 7.84
CA ARG A 155 2.69 -2.77 9.30
C ARG A 155 1.37 -2.51 9.98
N ALA A 156 0.61 -1.54 9.49
CA ALA A 156 -0.72 -1.23 10.00
C ALA A 156 -1.58 -0.58 8.93
N PHE A 157 -2.89 -0.67 9.08
CA PHE A 157 -3.82 0.11 8.27
C PHE A 157 -5.08 0.46 9.07
N LYS A 158 -5.73 1.57 8.71
CA LYS A 158 -7.02 1.99 9.26
C LYS A 158 -7.91 2.50 8.15
N LYS A 159 -9.16 2.06 8.14
CA LYS A 159 -10.19 2.62 7.25
C LYS A 159 -11.00 3.65 8.01
N ILE A 160 -11.01 4.88 7.53
CA ILE A 160 -11.79 5.97 8.13
C ILE A 160 -12.81 6.50 7.14
N LYS A 161 -13.83 7.16 7.68
CA LYS A 161 -14.86 7.87 6.93
C LYS A 161 -14.66 9.38 7.11
N LEU A 162 -14.74 10.16 6.05
CA LEU A 162 -14.54 11.61 6.06
C LEU A 162 -15.60 12.31 5.22
N LYS A 163 -16.25 13.33 5.81
CA LYS A 163 -17.12 14.27 5.09
C LYS A 163 -16.27 15.22 4.21
N PRO A 164 -16.87 15.88 3.20
CA PRO A 164 -16.18 16.91 2.42
C PRO A 164 -15.52 17.96 3.32
N GLY A 165 -14.25 18.27 3.07
CA GLY A 165 -13.47 19.24 3.84
C GLY A 165 -13.05 18.81 5.25
N GLU A 166 -13.54 17.66 5.76
CA GLU A 166 -13.17 17.15 7.08
C GLU A 166 -11.70 16.73 7.12
N ILE A 167 -11.02 17.06 8.22
CA ILE A 167 -9.67 16.61 8.54
C ILE A 167 -9.72 15.72 9.77
N LYS A 168 -9.09 14.54 9.71
CA LYS A 168 -8.89 13.67 10.87
C LYS A 168 -7.41 13.41 11.11
N ASN A 169 -6.99 13.57 12.35
CA ASN A 169 -5.70 13.07 12.83
C ASN A 169 -5.84 11.57 13.12
N VAL A 170 -5.26 10.72 12.27
CA VAL A 170 -5.28 9.27 12.39
C VAL A 170 -4.03 8.81 13.12
N LYS A 171 -4.22 8.06 14.21
CA LYS A 171 -3.13 7.55 15.05
C LYS A 171 -2.92 6.06 14.87
N PHE A 172 -1.68 5.62 14.95
CA PHE A 172 -1.27 4.23 14.89
C PHE A 172 -0.31 3.92 16.05
N GLU A 173 -0.33 2.67 16.48
CA GLU A 173 0.60 2.12 17.46
C GLU A 173 1.20 0.87 16.82
N ILE A 174 2.53 0.84 16.74
CA ILE A 174 3.29 -0.28 16.16
C ILE A 174 4.37 -0.63 17.16
N GLN A 175 4.44 -1.90 17.58
CA GLN A 175 5.53 -2.33 18.46
C GLN A 175 6.81 -2.40 17.64
N VAL A 176 7.95 -1.94 18.16
CA VAL A 176 9.23 -2.00 17.44
C VAL A 176 9.54 -3.42 17.00
N LYS A 177 9.23 -4.42 17.83
CA LYS A 177 9.37 -5.85 17.50
C LYS A 177 8.68 -6.22 16.18
N ASP A 178 7.55 -5.59 15.85
CA ASP A 178 6.78 -5.89 14.64
C ASP A 178 7.45 -5.37 13.36
N LEU A 179 8.53 -4.58 13.48
CA LEU A 179 9.40 -4.23 12.35
C LEU A 179 10.35 -5.36 11.95
N GLY A 180 10.47 -6.40 12.79
CA GLY A 180 11.45 -7.46 12.65
C GLY A 180 11.26 -8.40 11.47
N PHE A 181 12.21 -9.33 11.38
CA PHE A 181 12.23 -10.41 10.42
C PHE A 181 12.81 -11.69 11.05
N VAL A 182 12.67 -12.82 10.37
CA VAL A 182 13.25 -14.10 10.80
C VAL A 182 14.64 -14.24 10.19
N ASN A 183 15.68 -14.34 11.03
CA ASN A 183 17.07 -14.44 10.59
C ASN A 183 17.49 -15.87 10.23
N TYR A 184 18.75 -16.06 9.81
CA TYR A 184 19.32 -17.38 9.47
C TYR A 184 19.31 -18.42 10.60
N GLN A 185 19.13 -18.00 11.85
CA GLN A 185 19.00 -18.87 13.02
C GLN A 185 17.53 -19.21 13.33
N ASN A 186 16.59 -18.87 12.44
CA ASN A 186 15.14 -19.00 12.63
C ASN A 186 14.61 -18.23 13.85
N LYS A 187 15.24 -17.11 14.21
CA LYS A 187 14.80 -16.25 15.30
C LYS A 187 14.17 -14.98 14.75
N HIS A 188 13.03 -14.59 15.32
CA HIS A 188 12.44 -13.29 15.04
C HIS A 188 13.24 -12.20 15.76
N VAL A 189 13.84 -11.30 14.98
CA VAL A 189 14.72 -10.26 15.49
C VAL A 189 14.39 -8.91 14.87
N VAL A 190 14.66 -7.85 15.64
CA VAL A 190 14.81 -6.49 15.13
C VAL A 190 16.27 -6.11 15.34
N GLU A 191 16.92 -5.72 14.25
CA GLU A 191 18.30 -5.26 14.27
C GLU A 191 18.34 -3.77 14.54
N THR A 192 19.44 -3.32 15.14
CA THR A 192 19.67 -1.88 15.35
C THR A 192 19.98 -1.25 14.00
N GLY A 193 19.37 -0.11 13.69
CA GLY A 193 19.53 0.45 12.35
C GLY A 193 18.51 1.52 12.03
N LYS A 194 18.57 1.99 10.79
CA LYS A 194 17.66 3.01 10.27
C LYS A 194 16.46 2.36 9.61
N PHE A 195 15.29 2.90 9.91
CA PHE A 195 14.03 2.51 9.28
C PHE A 195 13.30 3.76 8.77
N ASP A 196 12.61 3.63 7.64
CA ASP A 196 11.60 4.59 7.22
C ASP A 196 10.22 4.06 7.59
N LEU A 197 9.37 4.91 8.17
CA LEU A 197 7.92 4.72 8.17
C LEU A 197 7.29 5.62 7.11
N MET A 198 6.43 5.02 6.28
CA MET A 198 5.83 5.67 5.11
C MET A 198 4.31 5.58 5.17
N VAL A 199 3.65 6.68 4.82
CA VAL A 199 2.19 6.76 4.68
C VAL A 199 1.87 7.63 3.47
N GLY A 200 1.27 7.05 2.43
CA GLY A 200 1.12 7.74 1.14
C GLY A 200 2.49 8.15 0.58
N SER A 201 2.64 9.43 0.23
CA SER A 201 3.92 10.02 -0.19
C SER A 201 4.80 10.53 0.97
N LEU A 202 4.28 10.51 2.21
CA LEU A 202 4.99 11.00 3.38
C LEU A 202 5.91 9.91 3.92
N LYS A 203 7.08 10.34 4.44
CA LYS A 203 8.03 9.47 5.12
C LYS A 203 8.59 10.12 6.38
N SER A 204 8.95 9.30 7.35
CA SER A 204 9.67 9.70 8.56
C SER A 204 10.73 8.65 8.88
N GLU A 205 11.98 9.09 9.08
CA GLU A 205 13.10 8.22 9.46
C GLU A 205 13.13 8.04 10.98
N LEU A 206 13.43 6.82 11.43
CA LEU A 206 13.67 6.48 12.82
C LEU A 206 14.87 5.53 12.96
N ILE A 207 15.45 5.51 14.16
CA ILE A 207 16.60 4.67 14.50
C ILE A 207 16.19 3.70 15.61
N ILE A 208 16.42 2.40 15.38
CA ILE A 208 16.32 1.37 16.43
C ILE A 208 17.68 1.17 17.09
N LYS A 209 17.72 1.27 18.41
CA LYS A 209 18.89 1.04 19.27
C LYS A 209 18.83 -0.30 20.02
#